data_AF-A0A946S6G6-F1
#
_entry.id   AF-A0A946S6G6-F1
#
_cell.length_a   1.000
_cell.length_b   1.000
_cell.length_c   1.000
_cell.angle_alpha   90.00
_cell.angle_beta   90.00
_cell.angle_gamma   90.00
#
_symmetry.space_group_name_H-M   'P 1'
#
loop_
_entity.id
_entity.type
_entity.pdbx_description
1 polymer ?
#
loop_
_entity_poly.entity_id
_entity_poly.type
_entity_poly.pdbx_seq_one_letter_code
_entity_poly.pdbx_strand_id
1 'polypeptide(L)' 'MSEIRQIEFDVLVIGAGGAGLCAAITATKESKKVGL' A
#
# COMPACT_ATOMS: atom_id res chain seq x y z
N MET A 1 1.67 24.31 -11.49
CA MET A 1 0.49 23.56 -11.94
C MET A 1 0.39 22.34 -11.04
N SER A 2 -0.61 22.25 -10.15
CA SER A 2 -0.79 21.03 -9.34
C SER A 2 -1.63 20.05 -10.14
N GLU A 3 -1.02 18.96 -10.59
CA GLU A 3 -1.73 17.85 -11.23
C GLU A 3 -2.30 16.92 -10.16
N ILE A 4 -3.58 16.56 -10.31
CA ILE A 4 -4.21 15.52 -9.49
C ILE A 4 -3.68 14.17 -9.99
N ARG A 5 -2.94 13.45 -9.15
CA ARG A 5 -2.44 12.11 -9.47
C ARG A 5 -3.37 11.07 -8.87
N GLN A 6 -3.95 10.22 -9.71
CA GLN A 6 -4.66 9.03 -9.29
C GLN A 6 -3.71 7.83 -9.37
N ILE A 7 -3.61 7.08 -8.28
CA ILE A 7 -2.79 5.87 -8.20
C ILE A 7 -3.68 4.77 -7.62
N GLU A 8 -3.82 3.69 -8.37
CA GLU A 8 -4.63 2.54 -7.95
C GLU A 8 -3.77 1.50 -7.26
N PHE A 9 -4.32 0.91 -6.20
CA PHE A 9 -3.72 -0.19 -5.42
C PHE A 9 -4.79 -1.25 -5.17
N ASP A 10 -4.38 -2.49 -5.04
CA ASP A 10 -5.26 -3.57 -4.58
C ASP A 10 -5.51 -3.45 -3.07
N VAL A 11 -4.49 -2.98 -2.34
CA VAL A 11 -4.52 -2.79 -0.87
C VAL A 11 -3.79 -1.49 -0.52
N LEU A 12 -4.42 -0.63 0.29
CA LEU A 12 -3.80 0.56 0.88
C LEU A 12 -3.68 0.36 2.40
N VAL A 13 -2.45 0.42 2.92
CA VAL A 13 -2.18 0.28 4.36
C VAL A 13 -1.94 1.66 4.95
N ILE A 14 -2.70 2.03 5.98
CA ILE A 14 -2.52 3.29 6.70
C ILE A 14 -1.73 3.05 7.99
N GLY A 15 -0.52 3.59 8.04
CA GLY A 15 0.40 3.51 9.18
C GLY A 15 1.49 2.45 8.99
N ALA A 16 2.75 2.87 9.09
CA ALA A 16 3.94 2.04 8.81
C ALA A 16 4.62 1.47 10.07
N GLY A 17 3.85 1.21 11.13
CA GLY A 17 4.33 0.48 12.31
C GLY A 17 4.52 -1.02 12.02
N GLY A 18 4.92 -1.80 13.02
CA GLY A 18 5.17 -3.24 12.84
C GLY A 18 3.99 -4.02 12.26
N ALA A 19 2.76 -3.70 12.66
CA ALA A 19 1.55 -4.31 12.11
C ALA A 19 1.30 -3.92 10.65
N GLY A 20 1.47 -2.63 10.30
CA GLY A 20 1.24 -2.14 8.95
C GLY A 20 2.26 -2.67 7.95
N LEU A 21 3.55 -2.70 8.32
CA LEU A 21 4.59 -3.32 7.50
C LEU A 21 4.37 -4.83 7.34
N CYS A 22 3.97 -5.53 8.40
CA CYS A 22 3.66 -6.95 8.32
C CYS A 22 2.49 -7.23 7.36
N ALA A 23 1.42 -6.42 7.43
CA ALA A 23 0.29 -6.50 6.50
C ALA A 23 0.71 -6.21 5.06
N ALA A 24 1.52 -5.17 4.84
CA ALA A 24 2.02 -4.79 3.53
C ALA A 24 2.90 -5.88 2.90
N ILE A 25 3.83 -6.45 3.68
CA ILE A 25 4.70 -7.55 3.24
C ILE A 25 3.86 -8.78 2.90
N THR A 26 2.87 -9.11 3.73
CA THR A 26 2.00 -10.27 3.51
C THR A 26 1.19 -10.10 2.22
N ALA A 27 0.53 -8.96 2.02
CA ALA A 27 -0.21 -8.66 0.80
C ALA A 27 0.70 -8.63 -0.45
N THR A 28 1.93 -8.14 -0.32
CA THR A 28 2.93 -8.16 -1.40
C THR A 28 3.31 -9.60 -1.79
N LYS A 29 3.46 -10.51 -0.82
CA LYS A 29 3.73 -11.94 -1.08
C LYS A 29 2.58 -12.62 -1.82
N GLU A 30 1.36 -12.14 -1.66
CA GLU A 30 0.18 -12.58 -2.44
C GLU A 30 0.07 -11.89 -3.81
N SER A 31 1.15 -11.24 -4.28
CA SER A 31 1.23 -10.53 -5.56
C SER A 31 0.21 -9.40 -5.70
N LYS A 32 -0.21 -8.78 -4.58
CA LYS A 32 -1.05 -7.58 -4.59
C LYS A 32 -0.21 -6.33 -4.78
N LYS A 33 -0.77 -5.34 -5.49
CA LYS A 33 -0.22 -3.99 -5.57
C LYS A 33 -0.56 -3.22 -4.30
N VAL A 34 0.44 -3.07 -3.42
CA VAL A 34 0.26 -2.45 -2.11
C VAL A 34 0.72 -0.99 -2.10
N GLY A 35 -0.10 -0.11 -1.53
CA GLY A 35 0.27 1.27 -1.15
C GLY A 35 0.49 1.38 0.36
N LEU A 36 1.41 2.25 0.76
CA LEU A 36 1.76 2.58 2.16
C LEU A 36 1.67 4.08 2.40
#